data_AF-A0A0G1YWX4-F1
#
_entry.id   AF-A0A0G1YWX4-F1
#
_cell.length_a   1.000
_cell.length_b   1.000
_cell.length_c   1.000
_cell.angle_alpha   90.00
_cell.angle_beta   90.00
_cell.angle_gamma   90.00
#
_symmetry.space_group_name_H-M   'P 1'
#
loop_
_entity.id
_entity.type
_entity.pdbx_description
1 polymer ?
#
loop_
_entity_poly.entity_id
_entity_poly.type
_entity_poly.pdbx_seq_one_letter_code
_entity_poly.pdbx_strand_id
1 'polypeptide(L)'
;MTEHRLEPSVGMRLEVQQALQLCGGATESCFPEVEAWFMQHADRQRAVQEIAHRKNIDRYRSLIDFLLCEIFTMYRPACFRFYRDKGPRLIEMISVETRQSLSDGLQKAAEIAYRAHCERRRLTWPAFVHEVLAAAA
;
A
#
# COMPACT_ATOMS: atom_id res chain seq x y z
N MET A 1 10.03 -17.06 29.17
CA MET A 1 8.79 -17.54 28.53
C MET A 1 8.96 -17.32 27.05
N THR A 2 9.11 -18.39 26.28
CA THR A 2 9.34 -18.36 24.83
C THR A 2 8.00 -18.18 24.12
N GLU A 3 7.80 -17.01 23.51
CA GLU A 3 6.63 -16.72 22.68
C GLU A 3 6.70 -17.60 21.41
N HIS A 4 5.86 -18.63 21.36
CA HIS A 4 5.64 -19.40 20.14
C HIS A 4 4.88 -18.54 19.14
N ARG A 5 5.61 -18.00 18.15
CA ARG A 5 5.02 -17.35 16.98
C ARG A 5 4.32 -18.43 16.15
N LEU A 6 2.99 -18.50 16.26
CA LEU A 6 2.17 -19.37 15.44
C LEU A 6 2.14 -18.83 14.01
N GLU A 7 2.99 -19.39 13.15
CA GLU A 7 2.94 -19.14 11.72
C GLU A 7 1.66 -19.79 11.16
N PRO A 8 0.81 -19.05 10.43
CA PRO A 8 -0.42 -19.62 9.88
C PRO A 8 -0.08 -20.74 8.89
N SER A 9 -0.83 -21.85 8.99
CA SER A 9 -0.68 -23.00 8.11
C SER A 9 -0.97 -22.63 6.66
N VAL A 10 -0.45 -23.40 5.71
CA VAL A 10 -0.63 -23.15 4.27
C VAL A 10 -2.12 -23.09 3.89
N GLY A 11 -2.95 -23.94 4.49
CA GLY A 11 -4.40 -23.93 4.27
C GLY A 11 -5.05 -22.64 4.77
N MET A 12 -4.66 -22.17 5.96
CA MET A 12 -5.18 -20.94 6.54
C MET A 12 -4.74 -19.68 5.76
N ARG A 13 -3.52 -19.69 5.19
CA ARG A 13 -3.07 -18.64 4.25
C ARG A 13 -3.92 -18.62 2.98
N LEU A 14 -4.24 -19.79 2.43
CA LEU A 14 -5.07 -19.92 1.23
C LEU A 14 -6.51 -19.45 1.47
N GLU A 15 -7.10 -19.81 2.61
CA GLU A 15 -8.44 -19.38 3.01
C GLU A 15 -8.52 -17.87 3.25
N VAL A 16 -7.50 -17.28 3.88
CA VAL A 16 -7.39 -15.82 4.04
C VAL A 16 -7.25 -15.14 2.67
N GLN A 17 -6.46 -15.70 1.77
CA GLN A 17 -6.27 -15.14 0.42
C GLN A 17 -7.56 -15.24 -0.42
N GLN A 18 -8.32 -16.33 -0.30
CA GLN A 18 -9.63 -16.50 -0.94
C GLN A 18 -10.70 -15.60 -0.31
N ALA A 19 -10.69 -15.45 1.02
CA ALA A 19 -11.57 -14.52 1.72
C ALA A 19 -11.26 -13.07 1.33
N LEU A 20 -9.99 -12.70 1.11
CA LEU A 20 -9.60 -11.40 0.58
C LEU A 20 -10.03 -11.20 -0.88
N GLN A 21 -10.01 -12.25 -1.70
CA GLN A 21 -10.57 -12.21 -3.07
C GLN A 21 -12.11 -12.05 -3.06
N LEU A 22 -12.82 -12.68 -2.13
CA LEU A 22 -14.27 -12.55 -1.95
C LEU A 22 -14.66 -11.20 -1.32
N CYS A 23 -13.86 -10.70 -0.40
CA CYS A 23 -13.97 -9.35 0.17
C CYS A 23 -13.49 -8.25 -0.79
N GLY A 24 -12.88 -8.61 -1.93
CA GLY A 24 -12.57 -7.69 -3.02
C GLY A 24 -13.79 -6.95 -3.57
N GLY A 25 -15.01 -7.35 -3.21
CA GLY A 25 -16.25 -6.63 -3.48
C GLY A 25 -16.51 -5.40 -2.60
N ALA A 26 -15.81 -5.21 -1.47
CA ALA A 26 -16.08 -4.09 -0.56
C ALA A 26 -15.30 -2.81 -0.91
N THR A 27 -14.13 -2.91 -1.56
CA THR A 27 -13.27 -1.75 -1.90
C THR A 27 -12.83 -1.69 -3.36
N GLU A 28 -13.07 -2.73 -4.18
CA GLU A 28 -12.61 -2.84 -5.58
C GLU A 28 -11.09 -2.55 -5.77
N SER A 29 -10.29 -2.67 -4.70
CA SER A 29 -8.90 -2.24 -4.70
C SER A 29 -8.02 -3.09 -5.63
N CYS A 30 -7.13 -2.43 -6.36
CA CYS A 30 -6.11 -3.10 -7.14
C CYS A 30 -5.03 -3.77 -6.25
N PHE A 31 -4.99 -3.46 -4.96
CA PHE A 31 -3.95 -3.92 -4.02
C PHE A 31 -4.58 -4.41 -2.71
N PRO A 32 -5.36 -5.51 -2.73
CA PRO A 32 -6.18 -5.93 -1.59
C PRO A 32 -5.34 -6.33 -0.36
N GLU A 33 -4.17 -6.90 -0.56
CA GLU A 33 -3.29 -7.32 0.55
C GLU A 33 -2.71 -6.12 1.31
N VAL A 34 -2.29 -5.09 0.59
CA VAL A 34 -1.80 -3.83 1.17
C VAL A 34 -2.92 -3.11 1.92
N GLU A 35 -4.14 -3.11 1.35
CA GLU A 35 -5.31 -2.52 1.99
C GLU A 35 -5.67 -3.24 3.30
N ALA A 36 -5.74 -4.57 3.26
CA ALA A 36 -5.99 -5.38 4.44
C ALA A 36 -4.93 -5.13 5.52
N TRP A 37 -3.67 -4.96 5.13
CA TRP A 37 -2.60 -4.63 6.07
C TRP A 37 -2.84 -3.27 6.77
N PHE A 38 -3.28 -2.24 6.05
CA PHE A 38 -3.64 -0.95 6.64
C PHE A 38 -4.89 -1.03 7.52
N MET A 39 -5.85 -1.89 7.20
CA MET A 39 -7.09 -2.02 7.97
C MET A 39 -6.91 -2.74 9.31
N GLN A 40 -5.86 -3.55 9.47
CA GLN A 40 -5.61 -4.30 10.71
C GLN A 40 -5.29 -3.39 11.91
N HIS A 41 -4.65 -2.23 11.71
CA HIS A 41 -4.28 -1.32 12.80
C HIS A 41 -4.25 0.15 12.36
N ALA A 42 -4.92 1.02 13.11
CA ALA A 42 -4.96 2.46 12.82
C ALA A 42 -3.56 3.12 12.79
N ASP A 43 -2.63 2.65 13.63
CA ASP A 43 -1.27 3.19 13.69
C ASP A 43 -0.49 3.00 12.38
N ARG A 44 -0.85 1.99 11.58
CA ARG A 44 -0.23 1.75 10.27
C ARG A 44 -0.57 2.86 9.27
N GLN A 45 -1.82 3.31 9.27
CA GLN A 45 -2.25 4.43 8.43
C GLN A 45 -1.66 5.76 8.94
N ARG A 46 -1.68 5.95 10.28
CA ARG A 46 -1.09 7.14 10.91
C ARG A 46 0.40 7.28 10.61
N ALA A 47 1.16 6.18 10.62
CA ALA A 47 2.58 6.19 10.30
C ALA A 47 2.88 6.80 8.92
N VAL A 48 2.07 6.48 7.91
CA VAL A 48 2.19 7.09 6.58
C VAL A 48 1.84 8.57 6.62
N GLN A 49 0.75 8.94 7.30
CA GLN A 49 0.30 10.33 7.41
C GLN A 49 1.33 11.24 8.11
N GLU A 50 2.02 10.74 9.13
CA GLU A 50 3.08 11.47 9.85
C GLU A 50 4.26 11.80 8.93
N ILE A 51 4.73 10.82 8.15
CA ILE A 51 5.81 11.03 7.18
C ILE A 51 5.33 11.96 6.05
N ALA A 52 4.07 11.82 5.65
CA ALA A 52 3.41 12.60 4.61
C ALA A 52 2.86 13.96 5.07
N HIS A 53 3.14 14.45 6.28
CA HIS A 53 2.47 15.65 6.84
C HIS A 53 2.53 16.93 5.98
N ARG A 54 3.50 17.05 5.06
CA ARG A 54 3.60 18.19 4.12
C ARG A 54 2.94 17.94 2.76
N LYS A 55 2.33 16.76 2.58
CA LYS A 55 1.65 16.35 1.36
C LYS A 55 0.16 16.55 1.52
N ASN A 56 -0.48 16.96 0.42
CA ASN A 56 -1.92 16.96 0.34
C ASN A 56 -2.38 15.54 -0.02
N ILE A 57 -2.80 14.76 0.98
CA ILE A 57 -3.32 13.40 0.82
C ILE A 57 -4.74 13.44 0.26
N ASP A 58 -5.54 14.46 0.61
CA ASP A 58 -6.96 14.57 0.27
C ASP A 58 -7.25 14.72 -1.24
N ARG A 59 -6.22 15.02 -2.04
CA ARG A 59 -6.33 15.04 -3.51
C ARG A 59 -6.45 13.63 -4.12
N TYR A 60 -6.27 12.58 -3.33
CA TYR A 60 -6.31 11.17 -3.73
C TYR A 60 -7.57 10.50 -3.17
N ARG A 61 -8.13 9.50 -3.89
CA ARG A 61 -9.33 8.78 -3.43
C ARG A 61 -9.05 7.83 -2.26
N SER A 62 -7.80 7.39 -2.09
CA SER A 62 -7.39 6.49 -1.00
C SER A 62 -5.94 6.71 -0.58
N LEU A 63 -5.55 6.15 0.57
CA LEU A 63 -4.14 6.15 1.03
C LEU A 63 -3.23 5.35 0.07
N ILE A 64 -3.75 4.29 -0.53
CA ILE A 64 -3.03 3.46 -1.49
C ILE A 64 -2.77 4.25 -2.77
N ASP A 65 -3.78 4.97 -3.28
CA ASP A 65 -3.63 5.86 -4.42
C ASP A 65 -2.59 6.96 -4.17
N PHE A 66 -2.59 7.52 -2.96
CA PHE A 66 -1.59 8.50 -2.53
C PHE A 66 -0.19 7.90 -2.61
N LEU A 67 0.04 6.74 -1.99
CA LEU A 67 1.35 6.06 -2.01
C LEU A 67 1.78 5.72 -3.44
N LEU A 68 0.90 5.11 -4.23
CA LEU A 68 1.17 4.75 -5.62
C LEU A 68 1.59 5.98 -6.43
N CYS A 69 0.81 7.06 -6.38
CA CYS A 69 1.04 8.23 -7.21
C CYS A 69 2.21 9.12 -6.75
N GLU A 70 2.62 9.02 -5.48
CA GLU A 70 3.77 9.77 -4.96
C GLU A 70 5.08 8.99 -5.05
N ILE A 71 5.05 7.66 -4.98
CA ILE A 71 6.24 6.81 -5.12
C ILE A 71 6.47 6.47 -6.61
N PHE A 72 5.43 6.00 -7.30
CA PHE A 72 5.46 5.60 -8.71
C PHE A 72 4.76 6.66 -9.57
N THR A 73 5.39 7.83 -9.67
CA THR A 73 4.78 9.04 -10.23
C THR A 73 4.24 8.90 -11.66
N MET A 74 4.73 7.91 -12.42
CA MET A 74 4.25 7.57 -13.77
C MET A 74 2.76 7.20 -13.83
N TYR A 75 2.16 6.68 -12.75
CA TYR A 75 0.75 6.31 -12.71
C TYR A 75 -0.19 7.46 -12.35
N ARG A 76 0.35 8.58 -11.84
CA ARG A 76 -0.45 9.73 -11.40
C ARG A 76 -1.41 10.25 -12.50
N PRO A 77 -0.99 10.46 -13.76
CA PRO A 77 -1.93 10.93 -14.79
C PRO A 77 -3.09 9.94 -15.05
N ALA A 78 -2.83 8.63 -14.99
CA ALA A 78 -3.84 7.60 -15.20
C ALA A 78 -4.86 7.62 -14.05
N CYS A 79 -4.40 7.61 -12.81
CA CYS A 79 -5.26 7.69 -11.62
C CYS A 79 -6.14 8.95 -11.63
N PHE A 80 -5.57 10.14 -11.92
CA PHE A 80 -6.36 11.38 -11.96
C PHE A 80 -7.37 11.44 -13.12
N ARG A 81 -7.12 10.75 -14.24
CA ARG A 81 -8.12 10.59 -15.31
C ARG A 81 -9.26 9.69 -14.84
N PHE A 82 -8.93 8.57 -14.21
CA PHE A 82 -9.91 7.67 -13.62
C PHE A 82 -10.78 8.39 -12.56
N TYR A 83 -10.19 9.26 -11.73
CA TYR A 83 -10.95 10.02 -10.73
C TYR A 83 -12.00 10.98 -11.30
N ARG A 84 -11.85 11.33 -12.59
CA ARG A 84 -12.76 12.21 -13.33
C ARG A 84 -13.66 11.42 -14.28
N ASP A 85 -13.69 10.09 -14.15
CA ASP A 85 -14.43 9.17 -15.02
C ASP A 85 -14.01 9.29 -16.51
N LYS A 86 -12.74 9.64 -16.75
CA LYS A 86 -12.15 9.88 -18.08
C LYS A 86 -11.05 8.88 -18.44
N GLY A 87 -11.00 7.73 -17.79
CA GLY A 87 -9.98 6.72 -18.05
C GLY A 87 -10.35 5.36 -17.47
N PRO A 88 -9.69 4.30 -17.96
CA PRO A 88 -9.87 2.95 -17.45
C PRO A 88 -9.35 2.82 -16.01
N ARG A 89 -9.74 1.73 -15.34
CA ARG A 89 -9.19 1.32 -14.05
C ARG A 89 -7.72 0.96 -14.21
N LEU A 90 -6.91 1.18 -13.18
CA LEU A 90 -5.48 0.86 -13.24
C LEU A 90 -5.21 -0.62 -13.57
N ILE A 91 -6.02 -1.54 -13.01
CA ILE A 91 -5.94 -2.99 -13.27
C ILE A 91 -6.11 -3.36 -14.75
N GLU A 92 -6.79 -2.53 -15.54
CA GLU A 92 -6.99 -2.74 -16.97
C GLU A 92 -5.80 -2.26 -17.81
N MET A 93 -4.88 -1.48 -17.19
CA MET A 93 -3.75 -0.85 -17.86
C MET A 93 -2.41 -1.51 -17.59
N ILE A 94 -2.31 -2.36 -16.56
CA ILE A 94 -1.06 -2.95 -16.10
C ILE A 94 -1.09 -4.48 -16.22
N SER A 95 0.07 -5.08 -16.48
CA SER A 95 0.19 -6.54 -16.46
C SER A 95 0.10 -7.08 -15.03
N VAL A 96 -0.11 -8.39 -14.90
CA VAL A 96 -0.14 -9.07 -13.60
C VAL A 96 1.21 -8.94 -12.89
N GLU A 97 2.31 -9.04 -13.63
CA GLU A 97 3.68 -8.88 -13.10
C GLU A 97 3.90 -7.46 -12.60
N THR A 98 3.48 -6.46 -13.37
CA THR A 98 3.57 -5.04 -12.97
C THR A 98 2.74 -4.79 -11.72
N ARG A 99 1.53 -5.36 -11.66
CA ARG A 99 0.67 -5.26 -10.48
C ARG A 99 1.33 -5.86 -9.25
N GLN A 100 1.97 -7.03 -9.38
CA GLN A 100 2.70 -7.66 -8.28
C GLN A 100 3.86 -6.77 -7.81
N SER A 101 4.71 -6.29 -8.72
CA SER A 101 5.83 -5.42 -8.35
C SER A 101 5.38 -4.12 -7.66
N LEU A 102 4.26 -3.54 -8.10
CA LEU A 102 3.68 -2.38 -7.43
C LEU A 102 3.14 -2.73 -6.04
N SER A 103 2.47 -3.89 -5.91
CA SER A 103 1.97 -4.38 -4.62
C SER A 103 3.13 -4.55 -3.63
N ASP A 104 4.23 -5.16 -4.05
CA ASP A 104 5.42 -5.37 -3.22
C ASP A 104 6.03 -4.03 -2.78
N GLY A 105 6.16 -3.07 -3.71
CA GLY A 105 6.66 -1.74 -3.39
C GLY A 105 5.75 -0.96 -2.43
N LEU A 106 4.43 -1.06 -2.59
CA LEU A 106 3.45 -0.46 -1.68
C LEU A 106 3.47 -1.13 -0.29
N GLN A 107 3.64 -2.45 -0.24
CA GLN A 107 3.81 -3.17 1.01
C GLN A 107 5.08 -2.73 1.74
N LYS A 108 6.20 -2.57 1.02
CA LYS A 108 7.45 -2.03 1.57
C LYS A 108 7.30 -0.61 2.10
N ALA A 109 6.58 0.25 1.38
CA ALA A 109 6.23 1.58 1.85
C ALA A 109 5.48 1.55 3.19
N ALA A 110 4.48 0.68 3.30
CA ALA A 110 3.70 0.52 4.51
C ALA A 110 4.57 0.02 5.70
N GLU A 111 5.41 -0.98 5.47
CA GLU A 111 6.34 -1.54 6.46
C GLU A 111 7.38 -0.52 6.94
N ILE A 112 8.01 0.21 6.01
CA ILE A 112 9.03 1.22 6.33
C ILE A 112 8.42 2.35 7.15
N ALA A 113 7.22 2.82 6.77
CA ALA A 113 6.53 3.87 7.49
C ALA A 113 6.22 3.43 8.93
N TYR A 114 5.62 2.25 9.09
CA TYR A 114 5.26 1.73 10.41
C TYR A 114 6.48 1.44 11.29
N ARG A 115 7.55 0.89 10.72
CA ARG A 115 8.81 0.71 11.44
C ARG A 115 9.37 2.05 11.94
N ALA A 116 9.40 3.07 11.08
CA ALA A 116 9.85 4.40 11.48
C ALA A 116 8.99 4.99 12.61
N HIS A 117 7.67 4.78 12.57
CA HIS A 117 6.76 5.17 13.64
C HIS A 117 7.08 4.46 14.97
N CYS A 118 7.20 3.12 14.96
CA CYS A 118 7.54 2.32 16.13
C CYS A 118 8.90 2.71 16.74
N GLU A 119 9.89 3.01 15.89
CA GLU A 119 11.23 3.43 16.29
C GLU A 119 11.30 4.92 16.68
N ARG A 120 10.20 5.67 16.55
CA ARG A 120 10.15 7.14 16.68
C ARG A 120 11.19 7.85 15.80
N ARG A 121 11.52 7.24 14.66
CA ARG A 121 12.49 7.71 13.69
C ARG A 121 11.82 8.74 12.78
N ARG A 122 12.39 9.95 12.73
CA ARG A 122 11.91 11.00 11.84
C ARG A 122 12.41 10.76 10.42
N LEU A 123 11.48 10.60 9.48
CA LEU A 123 11.76 10.50 8.04
C LEU A 123 11.18 11.69 7.29
N THR A 124 11.97 12.25 6.38
CA THR A 124 11.44 13.17 5.36
C THR A 124 10.82 12.38 4.23
N TRP A 125 9.85 12.97 3.52
CA TRP A 125 9.23 12.30 2.37
C TRP A 125 10.23 11.82 1.30
N PRO A 126 11.23 12.62 0.87
CA PRO A 126 12.22 12.14 -0.10
C PRO A 126 13.07 10.97 0.43
N ALA A 127 13.47 11.00 1.70
CA ALA A 127 14.23 9.90 2.31
C ALA A 127 13.38 8.63 2.40
N PHE A 128 12.10 8.77 2.76
CA PHE A 128 11.15 7.67 2.74
C PHE A 128 11.01 7.04 1.34
N VAL A 129 10.74 7.84 0.30
CA VAL A 129 10.62 7.32 -1.07
C VAL A 129 11.91 6.63 -1.53
N HIS A 130 13.07 7.19 -1.21
CA HIS A 130 14.36 6.56 -1.52
C HIS A 130 14.52 5.20 -0.82
N GLU A 131 14.21 5.11 0.48
CA GLU A 131 14.24 3.82 1.22
C GLU A 131 13.28 2.79 0.61
N VAL A 132 12.08 3.21 0.18
CA VAL A 132 11.12 2.30 -0.46
C VAL A 132 11.66 1.77 -1.78
N LEU A 133 12.12 2.66 -2.66
CA LEU A 133 12.62 2.26 -3.98
C LEU A 133 13.88 1.40 -3.88
N ALA A 134 14.75 1.67 -2.90
CA ALA A 134 15.93 0.84 -2.64
C ALA A 134 15.58 -0.55 -2.08
N ALA A 135 14.46 -0.66 -1.34
CA ALA A 135 13.99 -1.94 -0.79
C ALA A 135 13.13 -2.77 -1.76
N ALA A 136 12.69 -2.16 -2.86
CA ALA A 136 11.87 -2.78 -3.91
C ALA A 136 12.66 -3.14 -5.18
N ALA A 137 13.94 -2.75 -5.25
CA ALA A 137 14.88 -3.10 -6.33
C ALA A 137 15.60 -4.42 -6.03
#